data_AF-A0A6G8CEC0-F1
#
_entry.id   AF-A0A6G8CEC0-F1
#
_cell.length_a   1.000
_cell.length_b   1.000
_cell.length_c   1.000
_cell.angle_alpha   90.00
_cell.angle_beta   90.00
_cell.angle_gamma   90.00
#
_symmetry.space_group_name_H-M   'P 1'
#
loop_
_entity.id
_entity.type
_entity.pdbx_description
1 polymer ?
#
loop_
_entity_poly.entity_id
_entity_poly.type
_entity_poly.pdbx_seq_one_letter_code
_entity_poly.pdbx_strand_id
1 'polypeptide(L)'
;MLNGYLSFVTLFLSVTISIASAGNGPGVRGARAAALGNASVTITDVWAVGNNVAGLGQVSQTSVGFYAENRYLSSAFNNVALVVATPMGAVHTEKPPSRGVIGFEAQRFGNNLYAEQRLGLGYGYRGGQISVGGRVDVLQVSIQGLGSKRVVAASLGGQAELIPDRLIFGDIYII
;
A
#
# COMPACT_ATOMS: atom_id res chain seq x y z
N MET A 1 14.45 -2.64 31.74
CA MET A 1 13.58 -3.05 30.60
C MET A 1 13.11 -1.87 29.74
N LEU A 2 12.97 -0.64 30.27
CA LEU A 2 12.55 0.54 29.51
C LEU A 2 13.58 1.06 28.47
N ASN A 3 14.88 0.91 28.76
CA ASN A 3 15.96 1.48 27.93
C ASN A 3 16.15 0.75 26.58
N GLY A 4 15.74 -0.52 26.47
CA GLY A 4 15.86 -1.29 25.22
C GLY A 4 14.87 -0.82 24.14
N TYR A 5 13.66 -0.46 24.54
CA TYR A 5 12.64 0.08 23.63
C TYR A 5 13.01 1.50 23.15
N LEU A 6 13.64 2.32 24.00
CA LEU A 6 14.08 3.67 23.64
C LEU A 6 15.14 3.65 22.52
N SER A 7 16.14 2.75 22.60
CA SER A 7 17.14 2.59 21.55
C SER A 7 16.55 2.08 20.23
N PHE A 8 15.52 1.23 20.29
CA PHE A 8 14.84 0.72 19.08
C PHE A 8 13.99 1.79 18.40
N VAL A 9 13.29 2.62 19.19
CA VAL A 9 12.57 3.80 18.70
C VAL A 9 13.52 4.83 18.09
N THR A 10 14.71 5.00 18.68
CA THR A 10 15.73 5.94 18.17
C THR A 10 16.32 5.45 16.84
N LEU A 11 16.56 4.14 16.70
CA LEU A 11 17.06 3.54 15.45
C LEU A 11 16.04 3.65 14.32
N PHE A 12 14.74 3.47 14.62
CA PHE A 12 13.65 3.62 13.66
C PHE A 12 13.46 5.07 13.19
N LEU A 13 13.83 6.06 14.01
CA LEU A 13 13.79 7.48 13.64
C LEU A 13 14.99 7.93 12.76
N SER A 14 16.07 7.16 12.73
CA SER A 14 17.37 7.62 12.16
C SER A 14 17.72 7.10 10.76
N VAL A 15 16.90 6.26 10.13
CA VAL A 15 17.16 5.77 8.77
C VAL A 15 16.32 6.56 7.76
N THR A 16 16.70 7.82 7.52
CA THR A 16 16.26 8.55 6.33
C THR A 16 17.34 8.42 5.25
N ILE A 17 17.32 7.30 4.52
CA ILE A 17 18.07 7.22 3.27
C ILE A 17 17.30 8.08 2.26
N SER A 18 17.79 9.28 1.98
CA SER A 18 17.23 10.15 0.95
C SER A 18 17.57 9.61 -0.45
N ILE A 19 16.88 8.55 -0.86
CA ILE A 19 16.69 8.25 -2.28
C ILE A 19 15.49 9.11 -2.67
N ALA A 20 15.69 10.11 -3.53
CA ALA A 20 14.60 10.96 -3.99
C ALA A 20 13.67 10.15 -4.91
N SER A 21 12.67 9.47 -4.32
CA SER A 21 11.57 8.88 -5.08
C SER A 21 10.41 9.88 -5.15
N ALA A 22 10.29 10.61 -6.27
CA ALA A 22 9.12 11.42 -6.54
C ALA A 22 8.11 10.58 -7.34
N GLY A 23 7.23 9.87 -6.64
CA GLY A 23 6.09 9.21 -7.25
C GLY A 23 4.89 10.13 -7.28
N ASN A 24 4.63 10.81 -8.40
CA ASN A 24 3.30 11.35 -8.65
C ASN A 24 2.37 10.22 -9.08
N GLY A 25 1.18 10.19 -8.51
CA GLY A 25 0.14 9.24 -8.85
C GLY A 25 -1.16 9.65 -8.19
N PRO A 26 -2.25 8.91 -8.38
CA PRO A 26 -3.60 9.38 -8.01
C PRO A 26 -3.82 9.50 -6.49
N GLY A 27 -2.80 9.23 -5.67
CA GLY A 27 -2.85 9.21 -4.23
C GLY A 27 -3.29 7.85 -3.69
N VAL A 28 -3.62 7.89 -2.40
CA VAL A 28 -4.12 6.77 -1.61
C VAL A 28 -5.44 6.26 -2.19
N ARG A 29 -5.68 4.95 -2.03
CA ARG A 29 -6.73 4.22 -2.73
C ARG A 29 -7.73 3.62 -1.72
N GLY A 30 -8.99 3.52 -2.14
CA GLY A 30 -10.07 2.96 -1.33
C GLY A 30 -10.87 4.04 -0.58
N ALA A 31 -12.19 3.84 -0.50
CA ALA A 31 -13.11 4.82 0.07
C ALA A 31 -12.82 5.14 1.55
N ARG A 32 -12.44 4.12 2.34
CA ARG A 32 -12.06 4.29 3.75
C ARG A 32 -10.91 5.26 3.90
N ALA A 33 -9.86 5.08 3.11
CA ALA A 33 -8.68 5.91 3.19
C ALA A 33 -8.94 7.33 2.69
N ALA A 34 -9.73 7.48 1.61
CA ALA A 34 -10.16 8.79 1.12
C ALA A 34 -10.99 9.56 2.17
N ALA A 35 -11.91 8.88 2.87
CA ALA A 35 -12.71 9.48 3.94
C ALA A 35 -11.89 9.90 5.17
N LEU A 36 -10.72 9.26 5.37
CA LEU A 36 -9.77 9.58 6.44
C LEU A 36 -8.72 10.61 6.01
N GLY A 37 -8.99 11.39 4.95
CA GLY A 37 -8.04 12.40 4.48
C GLY A 37 -6.72 11.80 3.99
N ASN A 38 -6.77 10.60 3.42
CA ASN A 38 -5.61 9.80 2.99
C ASN A 38 -4.70 9.29 4.12
N ALA A 39 -5.15 9.32 5.38
CA ALA A 39 -4.44 8.71 6.51
C ALA A 39 -4.60 7.17 6.49
N SER A 40 -3.83 6.49 5.63
CA SER A 40 -3.98 5.04 5.37
C SER A 40 -2.82 4.16 5.81
N VAL A 41 -1.70 4.74 6.25
CA VAL A 41 -0.45 4.00 6.46
C VAL A 41 -0.57 2.86 7.49
N THR A 42 -1.50 2.97 8.42
CA THR A 42 -1.78 1.98 9.49
C THR A 42 -3.03 1.14 9.24
N ILE A 43 -3.70 1.31 8.10
CA ILE A 43 -4.91 0.56 7.77
C ILE A 43 -4.54 -0.83 7.26
N THR A 44 -5.25 -1.84 7.75
CA THR A 44 -5.01 -3.27 7.48
C THR A 44 -6.24 -3.89 6.82
N ASP A 45 -6.40 -3.66 5.52
CA ASP A 45 -7.46 -4.27 4.71
C ASP A 45 -6.94 -4.55 3.30
N VAL A 46 -7.81 -4.97 2.37
CA VAL A 46 -7.43 -5.27 0.98
C VAL A 46 -6.72 -4.11 0.29
N TRP A 47 -7.00 -2.85 0.66
CA TRP A 47 -6.36 -1.66 0.10
C TRP A 47 -4.92 -1.44 0.60
N ALA A 48 -4.51 -2.16 1.66
CA ALA A 48 -3.13 -2.15 2.13
C ALA A 48 -2.13 -2.50 1.00
N VAL A 49 -2.54 -3.31 0.02
CA VAL A 49 -1.72 -3.65 -1.16
C VAL A 49 -1.14 -2.41 -1.85
N GLY A 50 -1.91 -1.32 -1.99
CA GLY A 50 -1.51 -0.09 -2.66
C GLY A 50 -1.22 1.08 -1.72
N ASN A 51 -1.55 0.96 -0.42
CA ASN A 51 -1.41 2.02 0.58
C ASN A 51 -0.20 1.79 1.51
N ASN A 52 -0.13 0.63 2.17
CA ASN A 52 1.04 0.17 2.91
C ASN A 52 1.07 -1.36 2.88
N VAL A 53 1.95 -1.93 2.07
CA VAL A 53 2.01 -3.37 1.80
C VAL A 53 2.24 -4.22 3.06
N ALA A 54 2.83 -3.66 4.13
CA ALA A 54 2.92 -4.34 5.41
C ALA A 54 1.55 -4.69 6.00
N GLY A 55 0.55 -3.85 5.80
CA GLY A 55 -0.81 -4.08 6.28
C GLY A 55 -1.46 -5.32 5.69
N LEU A 56 -0.99 -5.82 4.53
CA LEU A 56 -1.47 -7.08 3.94
C LEU A 56 -1.26 -8.27 4.86
N GLY A 57 -0.19 -8.28 5.67
CA GLY A 57 0.13 -9.42 6.55
C GLY A 57 -0.96 -9.74 7.59
N GLN A 58 -1.96 -8.87 7.73
CA GLN A 58 -3.08 -8.99 8.65
C GLN A 58 -4.40 -9.38 7.97
N VAL A 59 -4.44 -9.45 6.64
CA VAL A 59 -5.64 -9.83 5.90
C VAL A 59 -5.83 -11.34 6.01
N SER A 60 -6.83 -11.76 6.78
CA SER A 60 -7.08 -13.18 7.09
C SER A 60 -7.93 -13.90 6.05
N GLN A 61 -8.54 -13.21 5.08
CA GLN A 61 -9.44 -13.81 4.09
C GLN A 61 -9.17 -13.28 2.69
N THR A 62 -9.35 -14.14 1.69
CA THR A 62 -9.26 -13.71 0.29
C THR A 62 -10.28 -12.61 0.04
N SER A 63 -9.79 -11.45 -0.37
CA SER A 63 -10.57 -10.22 -0.48
C SER A 63 -10.37 -9.59 -1.85
N VAL A 64 -11.45 -9.03 -2.39
CA VAL A 64 -11.44 -8.26 -3.64
C VAL A 64 -12.05 -6.91 -3.37
N GLY A 65 -11.43 -5.84 -3.88
CA GLY A 65 -11.90 -4.48 -3.73
C GLY A 65 -11.98 -3.76 -5.08
N PHE A 66 -13.03 -2.98 -5.26
CA PHE A 66 -13.21 -2.08 -6.41
C PHE A 66 -13.31 -0.65 -5.90
N TYR A 67 -12.70 0.27 -6.63
CA TYR A 67 -12.74 1.70 -6.33
C TYR A 67 -12.96 2.47 -7.61
N ALA A 68 -13.83 3.46 -7.53
CA ALA A 68 -14.08 4.42 -8.58
C ALA A 68 -14.26 5.79 -7.94
N GLU A 69 -13.58 6.77 -8.49
CA GLU A 69 -13.64 8.16 -8.07
C GLU A 69 -13.64 9.04 -9.31
N ASN A 70 -14.53 10.03 -9.32
CA ASN A 70 -14.49 11.11 -10.28
C ASN A 70 -14.25 12.41 -9.52
N ARG A 71 -13.07 13.03 -9.74
CA ARG A 71 -12.75 14.29 -9.09
C ARG A 71 -13.34 15.45 -9.89
N TYR A 72 -14.06 16.32 -9.17
CA TYR A 72 -14.60 17.58 -9.71
C TYR A 72 -15.60 17.42 -10.85
N LEU A 73 -16.28 16.26 -10.96
CA LEU A 73 -17.21 15.97 -12.06
C LEU A 73 -16.53 16.01 -13.45
N SER A 74 -15.20 15.82 -13.51
CA SER A 74 -14.42 15.90 -14.74
C SER A 74 -13.93 14.52 -15.17
N SER A 75 -14.16 14.18 -16.43
CA SER A 75 -13.68 12.93 -17.02
C SER A 75 -12.15 12.84 -17.07
N ALA A 76 -11.46 13.99 -17.03
CA ALA A 76 -10.00 14.07 -16.99
C ALA A 76 -9.39 13.56 -15.68
N PHE A 77 -10.17 13.49 -14.60
CA PHE A 77 -9.69 13.07 -13.28
C PHE A 77 -10.45 11.85 -12.75
N ASN A 78 -10.84 10.96 -13.66
CA ASN A 78 -11.36 9.64 -13.30
C ASN A 78 -10.24 8.78 -12.73
N ASN A 79 -10.55 8.05 -11.66
CA ASN A 79 -9.66 7.10 -11.03
C ASN A 79 -10.42 5.81 -10.76
N VAL A 80 -9.92 4.69 -11.26
CA VAL A 80 -10.52 3.37 -11.03
C VAL A 80 -9.45 2.38 -10.62
N ALA A 81 -9.74 1.54 -9.63
CA ALA A 81 -8.82 0.54 -9.15
C ALA A 81 -9.53 -0.78 -8.80
N LEU A 82 -8.81 -1.86 -9.02
CA LEU A 82 -9.11 -3.22 -8.61
C LEU A 82 -7.97 -3.71 -7.73
N VAL A 83 -8.31 -4.30 -6.59
CA VAL A 83 -7.35 -4.94 -5.70
C VAL A 83 -7.81 -6.34 -5.34
N VAL A 84 -6.84 -7.24 -5.20
CA VAL A 84 -7.05 -8.61 -4.72
C VAL A 84 -6.01 -8.90 -3.66
N ALA A 85 -6.40 -9.51 -2.55
CA ALA A 85 -5.48 -9.99 -1.53
C ALA A 85 -5.83 -11.44 -1.18
N THR A 86 -4.85 -12.32 -1.19
CA THR A 86 -5.03 -13.75 -0.93
C THR A 86 -4.05 -14.20 0.16
N PRO A 87 -4.54 -14.63 1.33
CA PRO A 87 -3.69 -15.17 2.37
C PRO A 87 -3.08 -16.51 1.97
N MET A 88 -1.85 -16.75 2.41
CA MET A 88 -1.10 -17.96 2.15
C MET A 88 -0.87 -18.77 3.42
N GLY A 89 -0.88 -20.10 3.26
CA GLY A 89 -0.67 -21.03 4.37
C GLY A 89 -1.93 -21.27 5.18
N ALA A 90 -1.75 -21.65 6.44
CA ALA A 90 -2.86 -21.92 7.34
C ALA A 90 -3.48 -20.59 7.80
N VAL A 91 -4.77 -20.44 7.54
CA VAL A 91 -5.58 -19.31 7.97
C VAL A 91 -6.35 -19.73 9.22
N HIS A 92 -6.25 -18.93 10.27
CA HIS A 92 -7.02 -19.11 11.49
C HIS A 92 -7.85 -17.86 11.73
N THR A 93 -9.06 -18.01 12.29
CA THR A 93 -9.97 -16.89 12.54
C THR A 93 -9.34 -15.80 13.42
N GLU A 94 -8.43 -16.19 14.33
CA GLU A 94 -7.85 -15.30 15.34
C GLU A 94 -6.37 -14.99 15.11
N LYS A 95 -5.73 -15.57 14.08
CA LYS A 95 -4.29 -15.38 13.84
C LYS A 95 -4.02 -14.95 12.41
N PRO A 96 -2.99 -14.10 12.22
CA PRO A 96 -2.50 -13.78 10.89
C PRO A 96 -2.16 -15.04 10.08
N PRO A 97 -2.27 -15.00 8.74
CA PRO A 97 -1.90 -16.11 7.87
C PRO A 97 -0.45 -16.56 8.09
N SER A 98 -0.22 -17.86 8.22
CA SER A 98 1.08 -18.39 8.62
C SER A 98 2.21 -18.14 7.60
N ARG A 99 1.88 -17.90 6.33
CA ARG A 99 2.84 -17.61 5.26
C ARG A 99 2.66 -16.22 4.66
N GLY A 100 1.97 -15.31 5.35
CA GLY A 100 1.70 -13.97 4.85
C GLY A 100 0.61 -13.93 3.78
N VAL A 101 0.58 -12.85 3.01
CA VAL A 101 -0.50 -12.51 2.07
C VAL A 101 0.09 -11.95 0.80
N ILE A 102 -0.33 -12.47 -0.35
CA ILE A 102 -0.03 -11.89 -1.66
C ILE A 102 -1.16 -10.94 -2.04
N GLY A 103 -0.81 -9.77 -2.54
CA GLY A 103 -1.74 -8.80 -3.08
C GLY A 103 -1.43 -8.43 -4.53
N PHE A 104 -2.47 -8.12 -5.28
CA PHE A 104 -2.39 -7.52 -6.61
C PHE A 104 -3.22 -6.24 -6.66
N GLU A 105 -2.75 -5.27 -7.43
CA GLU A 105 -3.48 -4.05 -7.77
C GLU A 105 -3.40 -3.81 -9.28
N ALA A 106 -4.53 -3.41 -9.85
CA ALA A 106 -4.58 -2.71 -11.12
C ALA A 106 -5.32 -1.38 -10.93
N GLN A 107 -4.72 -0.29 -11.39
CA GLN A 107 -5.32 1.04 -11.33
C GLN A 107 -5.12 1.80 -12.64
N ARG A 108 -6.13 2.59 -12.98
CA ARG A 108 -6.06 3.57 -14.07
C ARG A 108 -6.59 4.92 -13.59
N PHE A 109 -5.82 5.96 -13.88
CA PHE A 109 -6.21 7.35 -13.69
C PHE A 109 -6.19 8.11 -15.01
N GLY A 110 -7.09 9.07 -15.15
CA GLY A 110 -7.16 9.97 -16.29
C GLY A 110 -8.09 9.51 -17.43
N ASN A 111 -7.88 10.10 -18.61
CA ASN A 111 -8.69 9.91 -19.81
C ASN A 111 -7.82 9.57 -21.04
N ASN A 112 -8.30 9.86 -22.24
CA ASN A 112 -7.58 9.57 -23.49
C ASN A 112 -6.44 10.57 -23.78
N LEU A 113 -6.52 11.79 -23.22
CA LEU A 113 -5.50 12.83 -23.38
C LEU A 113 -4.30 12.56 -22.48
N TYR A 114 -4.59 12.13 -21.24
CA TYR A 114 -3.60 11.81 -20.22
C TYR A 114 -4.08 10.59 -19.44
N ALA A 115 -3.30 9.52 -19.43
CA ALA A 115 -3.60 8.31 -18.65
C ALA A 115 -2.38 7.83 -17.87
N GLU A 116 -2.60 7.51 -16.61
CA GLU A 116 -1.66 6.77 -15.78
C GLU A 116 -2.22 5.38 -15.50
N GLN A 117 -1.38 4.36 -15.64
CA GLN A 117 -1.71 2.99 -15.28
C GLN A 117 -0.69 2.48 -14.28
N ARG A 118 -1.16 1.81 -13.23
CA ARG A 118 -0.33 1.12 -12.26
C ARG A 118 -0.79 -0.31 -12.14
N LEU A 119 0.14 -1.23 -12.34
CA LEU A 119 -0.04 -2.63 -11.99
C LEU A 119 0.97 -2.96 -10.92
N GLY A 120 0.56 -3.60 -9.83
CA GLY A 120 1.54 -3.99 -8.82
C GLY A 120 1.19 -5.26 -8.09
N LEU A 121 2.26 -5.87 -7.60
CA LEU A 121 2.25 -7.13 -6.87
C LEU A 121 2.96 -6.88 -5.54
N GLY A 122 2.27 -7.22 -4.46
CA GLY A 122 2.74 -7.04 -3.10
C GLY A 122 2.74 -8.34 -2.32
N TYR A 123 3.63 -8.43 -1.34
CA TYR A 123 3.63 -9.47 -0.33
C TYR A 123 3.76 -8.83 1.05
N GLY A 124 2.89 -9.19 1.97
CA GLY A 124 2.94 -8.76 3.36
C GLY A 124 2.98 -9.94 4.31
N TYR A 125 3.75 -9.83 5.38
CA TYR A 125 3.88 -10.83 6.43
C TYR A 125 3.78 -10.18 7.80
N ARG A 126 3.12 -10.86 8.74
CA ARG A 126 3.04 -10.44 10.14
C ARG A 126 3.68 -11.47 11.06
N GLY A 127 4.66 -11.01 11.82
CA GLY A 127 5.33 -11.76 12.88
C GLY A 127 5.17 -11.04 14.22
N GLY A 128 4.37 -11.61 15.12
CA GLY A 128 4.06 -10.97 16.40
C GLY A 128 3.37 -9.61 16.22
N GLN A 129 3.95 -8.56 16.78
CA GLN A 129 3.44 -7.18 16.71
C GLN A 129 3.92 -6.40 15.48
N ILE A 130 4.79 -7.00 14.66
CA ILE A 130 5.42 -6.34 13.52
C ILE A 130 4.89 -6.94 12.22
N SER A 131 4.49 -6.06 11.31
CA SER A 131 4.15 -6.41 9.94
C SER A 131 5.14 -5.75 9.00
N VAL A 132 5.63 -6.49 8.01
CA VAL A 132 6.53 -6.01 6.97
C VAL A 132 5.99 -6.43 5.62
N GLY A 133 6.33 -5.69 4.58
CA GLY A 133 5.96 -6.08 3.23
C GLY A 133 6.84 -5.45 2.18
N GLY A 134 6.82 -6.05 1.00
CA GLY A 134 7.48 -5.57 -0.19
C GLY A 134 6.54 -5.61 -1.38
N ARG A 135 6.67 -4.64 -2.28
CA ARG A 135 5.84 -4.50 -3.46
C ARG A 135 6.68 -4.06 -4.66
N VAL A 136 6.28 -4.51 -5.83
CA VAL A 136 6.81 -4.04 -7.12
C VAL A 136 5.66 -3.54 -7.98
N ASP A 137 5.90 -2.43 -8.67
CA ASP A 137 4.95 -1.73 -9.51
C ASP A 137 5.49 -1.55 -10.92
N VAL A 138 4.64 -1.79 -11.92
CA VAL A 138 4.83 -1.30 -13.29
C VAL A 138 3.93 -0.08 -13.46
N LEU A 139 4.57 1.08 -13.63
CA LEU A 139 3.94 2.37 -13.87
C LEU A 139 3.99 2.67 -15.35
N GLN A 140 2.87 3.10 -15.94
CA GLN A 140 2.82 3.60 -17.31
C GLN A 140 2.15 4.96 -17.33
N VAL A 141 2.81 5.93 -17.96
CA VAL A 141 2.20 7.23 -18.29
C VAL A 141 2.02 7.29 -19.80
N SER A 142 0.84 7.72 -20.24
CA SER A 142 0.48 7.91 -21.64
C SER A 142 -0.08 9.30 -21.85
N ILE A 143 0.46 10.03 -22.83
CA ILE A 143 0.03 11.38 -23.18
C ILE A 143 -0.23 11.42 -24.68
N GLN A 144 -1.41 11.91 -25.07
CA GLN A 144 -1.76 12.02 -26.48
C GLN A 144 -0.75 12.93 -27.21
N GLY A 145 -0.20 12.44 -28.31
CA GLY A 145 0.81 13.15 -29.10
C GLY A 145 2.26 12.97 -28.62
N LEU A 146 2.50 12.52 -27.39
CA LEU A 146 3.85 12.26 -26.84
C LEU A 146 4.16 10.77 -26.64
N GLY A 147 3.15 9.91 -26.77
CA GLY A 147 3.29 8.46 -26.63
C GLY A 147 3.18 7.98 -25.18
N SER A 148 3.76 6.80 -24.90
CA SER A 148 3.72 6.19 -23.57
C SER A 148 5.12 5.81 -23.08
N LYS A 149 5.33 5.91 -21.76
CA LYS A 149 6.54 5.48 -21.07
C LYS A 149 6.20 4.58 -19.90
N ARG A 150 7.09 3.61 -19.63
CA ARG A 150 6.95 2.66 -18.53
C ARG A 150 8.15 2.73 -17.60
N VAL A 151 7.89 2.59 -16.31
CA VAL A 151 8.90 2.55 -15.25
C VAL A 151 8.52 1.44 -14.27
N VAL A 152 9.53 0.77 -13.73
CA VAL A 152 9.37 -0.17 -12.62
C VAL A 152 9.77 0.54 -11.34
N ALA A 153 8.95 0.43 -10.30
CA ALA A 153 9.23 0.94 -8.97
C ALA A 153 9.10 -0.20 -7.95
N ALA A 154 9.76 -0.06 -6.82
CA ALA A 154 9.59 -0.98 -5.70
C ALA A 154 9.18 -0.19 -4.45
N SER A 155 8.53 -0.85 -3.49
CA SER A 155 8.25 -0.25 -2.20
C SER A 155 8.37 -1.26 -1.07
N LEU A 156 8.76 -0.76 0.09
CA LEU A 156 8.86 -1.50 1.34
C LEU A 156 7.95 -0.83 2.36
N GLY A 157 7.19 -1.65 3.09
CA GLY A 157 6.30 -1.18 4.14
C GLY A 157 6.65 -1.77 5.48
N GLY A 158 6.39 -1.00 6.54
CA GLY A 158 6.45 -1.46 7.93
C GLY A 158 5.22 -1.01 8.71
N GLN A 159 4.73 -1.85 9.62
CA GLN A 159 3.78 -1.50 10.67
C GLN A 159 4.21 -2.16 11.99
N ALA A 160 4.13 -1.41 13.09
CA ALA A 160 4.44 -1.89 14.43
C ALA A 160 3.28 -1.55 15.38
N GLU A 161 2.73 -2.57 16.02
CA GLU A 161 1.67 -2.45 17.00
C GLU A 161 2.26 -2.41 18.41
N LEU A 162 2.30 -1.22 19.01
CA LEU A 162 2.87 -1.04 20.36
C LEU A 162 1.87 -1.42 21.44
N ILE A 163 0.60 -1.09 21.23
CA ILE A 163 -0.49 -1.47 22.11
C ILE A 163 -1.51 -2.21 21.25
N PRO A 164 -1.77 -3.50 21.53
CA PRO A 164 -2.72 -4.30 20.79
C PRO A 164 -4.05 -3.57 20.59
N ASP A 165 -4.48 -3.48 19.33
CA ASP A 165 -5.72 -2.86 18.85
C ASP A 165 -5.91 -1.37 19.18
N ARG A 166 -4.86 -0.67 19.63
CA ARG A 166 -4.97 0.74 20.06
C ARG A 166 -3.93 1.68 19.47
N LEU A 167 -2.69 1.23 19.32
CA LEU A 167 -1.60 2.10 18.88
C LEU A 167 -0.70 1.37 17.88
N ILE A 168 -0.81 1.79 16.63
CA ILE A 168 -0.05 1.26 15.50
C ILE A 168 0.74 2.41 14.89
N PHE A 169 2.03 2.20 14.68
CA PHE A 169 2.87 3.05 13.85
C PHE A 169 3.08 2.36 12.51
N GLY A 170 3.21 3.14 11.43
CA GLY A 170 3.49 2.60 10.12
C GLY A 170 4.33 3.57 9.30
N ASP A 171 5.11 3.01 8.40
CA ASP A 171 5.91 3.74 7.43
C ASP A 171 5.92 2.99 6.09
N ILE A 172 6.11 3.75 5.01
CA ILE A 172 6.25 3.20 3.66
C ILE A 172 7.35 3.94 2.91
N TYR A 173 8.26 3.16 2.34
CA TYR A 173 9.38 3.65 1.57
C TYR A 173 9.23 3.19 0.11
N ILE A 174 9.43 4.10 -0.83
CA ILE A 174 9.34 3.83 -2.27
C ILE A 174 10.74 4.00 -2.87
N ILE A 175 11.10 3.10 -3.78
CA ILE A 175 12.39 2.99 -4.45
C ILE A 175 12.17 3.15 -5.95
#